data_AF-A0A1D6KME0-F1
#
_entry.id   AF-A0A1D6KME0-F1
#
_cell.length_a   1.000
_cell.length_b   1.000
_cell.length_c   1.000
_cell.angle_alpha   90.00
_cell.angle_beta   90.00
_cell.angle_gamma   90.00
#
_symmetry.space_group_name_H-M   'P 1'
#
loop_
_entity.id
_entity.type
_entity.pdbx_description
1 polymer ?
#
loop_
_entity_poly.entity_id
_entity_poly.type
_entity_poly.pdbx_seq_one_letter_code
_entity_poly.pdbx_strand_id
1 'polypeptide(L)'
;MSINSIAWEGQVYPKISAFQKAHDCLLPMGITSENVAHRYGVTRQEQDQAALDFSLSLSLSLLNRYLINQSNCVGNSSQVSEGAGVVVLMKRSMALKKGLPILGVFRSFAAVGVDPAIMGIGPVVAILAAVKSAGLEIGDIDLFELNEAFASQFVYCCNKLGLDRSKVNVNGGAIFLGHPLGAIGVRCVATLLNEMKRRGRDCKFGVVTMCIG
;
A
#
# COMPACT_ATOMS: atom_id res chain seq x y z
N MET A 1 21.95 -8.87 21.58
CA MET A 1 20.68 -8.21 21.95
C MET A 1 20.94 -6.72 21.92
N SER A 2 20.58 -6.00 20.86
CA SER A 2 20.66 -4.54 20.88
C SER A 2 19.53 -4.02 21.76
N ILE A 3 19.89 -3.47 22.92
CA ILE A 3 19.01 -2.61 23.71
C ILE A 3 18.60 -1.43 22.83
N ASN A 4 17.32 -1.41 22.45
CA ASN A 4 16.77 -0.41 21.55
C ASN A 4 16.72 0.93 22.31
N SER A 5 17.74 1.77 22.15
CA SER A 5 17.93 3.03 22.89
C SER A 5 16.93 4.14 22.52
N ILE A 6 15.93 3.81 21.70
CA ILE A 6 14.85 4.69 21.23
C ILE A 6 13.49 4.13 21.68
N ALA A 7 13.45 3.43 22.82
CA ALA A 7 12.18 3.12 23.46
C ALA A 7 11.57 4.44 23.94
N TRP A 8 10.35 4.76 23.47
CA TRP A 8 9.63 5.93 23.97
C TRP A 8 9.27 5.71 25.45
N GLU A 9 9.85 6.52 26.33
CA GLU A 9 9.61 6.50 27.78
C GLU A 9 8.45 7.40 28.22
N GLY A 10 7.77 8.07 27.27
CA GLY A 10 6.62 8.90 27.56
C GLY A 10 5.41 8.08 28.03
N GLN A 11 4.45 8.75 28.68
CA GLN A 11 3.13 8.18 28.93
C GLN A 11 2.15 8.69 27.89
N VAL A 12 1.18 7.86 27.53
CA VAL A 12 0.12 8.25 26.61
C VAL A 12 -0.67 9.37 27.27
N TYR A 13 -0.95 10.44 26.54
CA TYR A 13 -1.66 11.60 27.10
C TYR A 13 -3.01 11.15 27.70
N PRO A 14 -3.28 11.38 29.00
CA PRO A 14 -4.42 10.75 29.68
C PRO A 14 -5.80 11.07 29.08
N LYS A 15 -5.95 12.22 28.40
CA LYS A 15 -7.23 12.60 27.77
C LYS A 15 -7.46 11.95 26.40
N ILE A 16 -6.54 11.12 25.91
CA ILE A 16 -6.74 10.43 24.63
C ILE A 16 -7.99 9.55 24.65
N SER A 17 -8.31 8.96 25.81
CA SER A 17 -9.50 8.15 26.03
C SER A 17 -10.80 8.96 26.00
N ALA A 18 -10.72 10.29 26.17
CA ALA A 18 -11.89 11.16 26.08
C ALA A 18 -12.34 11.40 24.62
N PHE A 19 -11.49 11.09 23.63
CA PHE A 19 -11.77 11.30 22.22
C PHE A 19 -11.50 10.02 21.43
N GLN A 20 -12.56 9.32 21.03
CA GLN A 20 -12.46 8.03 20.34
C GLN A 20 -11.48 8.05 19.15
N LYS A 21 -11.57 9.07 18.29
CA LYS A 21 -10.66 9.19 17.13
C LYS A 21 -9.19 9.32 17.53
N ALA A 22 -8.90 9.97 18.64
CA ALA A 22 -7.53 10.09 19.14
C ALA A 22 -7.05 8.78 19.76
N HIS A 23 -7.95 8.07 20.46
CA HIS A 23 -7.69 6.72 20.95
C HIS A 23 -7.45 5.73 19.81
N ASP A 24 -8.20 5.83 18.71
CA ASP A 24 -8.07 4.94 17.56
C ASP A 24 -6.72 5.08 16.84
N CYS A 25 -6.05 6.23 16.95
CA CYS A 25 -4.66 6.40 16.49
C CYS A 25 -3.65 5.56 17.28
N LEU A 26 -4.04 4.97 18.41
CA LEU A 26 -3.21 4.05 19.19
C LEU A 26 -3.45 2.58 18.82
N LEU A 27 -4.42 2.29 17.96
CA LEU A 27 -4.71 0.92 17.54
C LEU A 27 -3.52 0.37 16.75
N PRO A 28 -3.03 -0.84 17.09
CA PRO A 28 -2.03 -1.50 16.26
C PRO A 28 -2.56 -1.66 14.83
N MET A 29 -1.73 -1.43 13.82
CA MET A 29 -2.18 -1.51 12.42
C MET A 29 -2.78 -2.87 12.07
N GLY A 30 -2.30 -3.97 12.67
CA GLY A 30 -2.90 -5.30 12.51
C GLY A 30 -4.35 -5.39 13.00
N ILE A 31 -4.71 -4.64 14.06
CA ILE A 31 -6.11 -4.54 14.53
C ILE A 31 -6.96 -3.75 13.54
N THR A 32 -6.43 -2.66 12.97
CA THR A 32 -7.16 -1.93 11.92
C THR A 32 -7.40 -2.80 10.68
N SER A 33 -6.48 -3.73 10.40
CA SER A 33 -6.63 -4.74 9.35
C SER A 33 -7.77 -5.73 9.66
N GLU A 34 -7.85 -6.25 10.89
CA GLU A 34 -8.99 -7.08 11.32
C GLU A 34 -10.31 -6.31 11.23
N ASN A 35 -10.32 -5.04 11.62
CA ASN A 35 -11.50 -4.21 11.53
C ASN A 35 -11.97 -4.04 10.09
N VAL A 36 -11.05 -3.87 9.13
CA VAL A 36 -11.37 -3.83 7.69
C VAL A 36 -11.94 -5.19 7.25
N ALA A 37 -11.27 -6.30 7.58
CA ALA A 37 -11.71 -7.63 7.21
C ALA A 37 -13.12 -7.94 7.73
N HIS A 38 -13.35 -7.71 9.02
CA HIS A 38 -14.63 -7.95 9.67
C HIS A 38 -15.73 -7.01 9.15
N ARG A 39 -15.46 -5.71 9.03
CA ARG A 39 -16.46 -4.71 8.63
C ARG A 39 -16.92 -4.87 7.19
N TYR A 40 -16.02 -5.30 6.30
CA TYR A 40 -16.31 -5.41 4.87
C TYR A 40 -16.39 -6.87 4.38
N GLY A 41 -16.34 -7.84 5.28
CA GLY A 41 -16.54 -9.25 4.97
C GLY A 41 -15.40 -9.87 4.15
N VAL A 42 -14.16 -9.39 4.29
CA VAL A 42 -13.01 -10.00 3.61
C VAL A 42 -12.59 -11.26 4.35
N THR A 43 -12.85 -12.41 3.72
CA THR A 43 -12.64 -13.72 4.33
C THR A 43 -11.16 -14.06 4.47
N ARG A 44 -10.85 -14.98 5.38
CA ARG A 44 -9.49 -15.52 5.53
C ARG A 44 -8.99 -16.15 4.23
N GLN A 45 -9.85 -16.87 3.52
CA GLN A 45 -9.50 -17.51 2.25
C GLN A 45 -9.11 -16.48 1.18
N GLU A 46 -9.85 -15.37 1.07
CA GLU A 46 -9.50 -14.29 0.14
C GLU A 46 -8.17 -13.62 0.51
N GLN A 47 -7.91 -13.40 1.81
CA GLN A 47 -6.65 -12.83 2.28
C GLN A 47 -5.46 -13.74 1.95
N ASP A 48 -5.58 -15.03 2.21
CA ASP A 48 -4.52 -16.00 1.94
C ASP A 48 -4.31 -16.20 0.44
N GLN A 49 -5.38 -16.23 -0.36
CA GLN A 49 -5.29 -16.31 -1.82
C GLN A 49 -4.57 -15.08 -2.39
N ALA A 50 -4.94 -13.89 -1.93
CA ALA A 50 -4.25 -12.67 -2.35
C ALA A 50 -2.76 -12.74 -2.01
N ALA A 51 -2.39 -13.20 -0.81
CA ALA A 51 -0.98 -13.35 -0.44
C ALA A 51 -0.21 -14.36 -1.32
N LEU A 52 -0.88 -15.44 -1.75
CA LEU A 52 -0.28 -16.48 -2.61
C LEU A 52 -0.10 -16.04 -4.06
N ASP A 53 -1.04 -15.27 -4.60
CA ASP A 53 -0.97 -14.77 -5.98
C ASP A 53 0.35 -14.00 -6.25
N PHE A 54 0.98 -13.46 -5.19
CA PHE A 54 2.24 -12.73 -5.27
C PHE A 54 3.50 -13.56 -5.06
N SER A 55 3.39 -14.78 -4.54
CA SER A 55 4.53 -15.64 -4.25
C SER A 55 4.49 -16.86 -5.14
N LEU A 56 5.35 -16.89 -6.17
CA LEU A 56 5.59 -18.07 -6.99
C LEU A 56 6.13 -19.29 -6.20
N SER A 57 6.37 -19.16 -4.88
CA SER A 57 7.09 -20.16 -4.09
C SER A 57 6.54 -20.44 -2.68
N LEU A 58 5.48 -19.78 -2.20
CA LEU A 58 4.91 -20.12 -0.89
C LEU A 58 3.88 -21.26 -1.00
N SER A 59 4.16 -22.35 -0.31
CA SER A 59 3.18 -23.39 -0.01
C SER A 59 2.13 -22.87 1.00
N LEU A 60 0.85 -23.15 0.75
CA LEU A 60 -0.29 -22.96 1.66
C LEU A 60 0.00 -23.42 3.11
N SER A 61 0.90 -24.40 3.30
CA SER A 61 1.27 -24.93 4.61
C SER A 61 2.03 -23.96 5.53
N LEU A 62 2.62 -22.87 5.00
CA LEU A 62 3.33 -21.86 5.79
C LEU A 62 2.40 -20.74 6.31
N LEU A 63 1.28 -20.46 5.63
CA LEU A 63 0.28 -19.46 6.05
C LEU A 63 -0.50 -19.84 7.31
N ASN A 64 -0.49 -21.12 7.69
CA ASN A 64 -1.34 -21.66 8.76
C ASN A 64 -0.74 -21.62 10.17
N ARG A 65 0.38 -20.90 10.40
CA ARG A 65 0.97 -20.83 11.73
C ARG A 65 0.82 -19.45 12.38
N TYR A 66 0.11 -19.48 13.51
CA TYR A 66 -0.17 -18.45 14.51
C TYR A 66 -1.42 -17.58 14.30
N LEU A 67 -2.20 -17.49 15.38
CA LEU A 67 -3.48 -16.79 15.61
C LEU A 67 -4.77 -17.57 15.26
N ILE A 68 -5.10 -18.55 16.11
CA ILE A 68 -6.42 -19.17 16.18
C ILE A 68 -7.41 -18.06 16.59
N ASN A 69 -8.38 -17.72 15.72
CA ASN A 69 -9.45 -16.69 15.86
C ASN A 69 -9.21 -15.29 15.24
N GLN A 70 -8.13 -15.06 14.49
CA GLN A 70 -7.96 -13.82 13.68
C GLN A 70 -7.78 -14.15 12.20
N SER A 71 -8.16 -13.21 11.33
CA SER A 71 -8.08 -13.39 9.87
C SER A 71 -6.71 -13.01 9.31
N ASN A 72 -6.02 -12.06 9.94
CA ASN A 72 -4.64 -11.73 9.63
C ASN A 72 -3.68 -12.76 10.24
N CYS A 73 -2.66 -13.09 9.47
CA CYS A 73 -1.53 -13.89 9.89
C CYS A 73 -0.23 -13.35 9.27
N VAL A 74 0.90 -13.91 9.71
CA VAL A 74 2.22 -13.50 9.19
C VAL A 74 2.32 -13.68 7.67
N GLY A 75 1.65 -14.70 7.11
CA GLY A 75 1.70 -14.98 5.68
C GLY A 75 0.90 -14.02 4.80
N ASN A 76 -0.09 -13.32 5.37
CA ASN A 76 -0.94 -12.37 4.64
C ASN A 76 -0.75 -10.90 5.11
N SER A 77 0.32 -10.65 5.87
CA SER A 77 0.76 -9.33 6.33
C SER A 77 2.10 -8.96 5.70
N SER A 78 2.35 -7.66 5.51
CA SER A 78 3.68 -7.21 5.07
C SER A 78 4.77 -7.51 6.10
N GLN A 79 5.97 -7.80 5.59
CA GLN A 79 7.13 -8.00 6.44
C GLN A 79 7.68 -6.67 6.93
N VAL A 80 8.07 -6.63 8.21
CA VAL A 80 8.93 -5.55 8.72
C VAL A 80 10.27 -5.69 8.00
N SER A 81 10.65 -4.65 7.27
CA SER A 81 11.86 -4.69 6.45
C SER A 81 12.59 -3.35 6.45
N GLU A 82 13.87 -3.42 6.12
CA GLU A 82 14.73 -2.27 5.95
C GLU A 82 14.92 -1.98 4.46
N GLY A 83 15.02 -0.71 4.10
CA GLY A 83 15.20 -0.32 2.69
C GLY A 83 15.31 1.18 2.51
N ALA A 84 15.91 1.58 1.40
CA ALA A 84 16.05 2.96 0.99
C ALA A 84 15.83 3.10 -0.52
N GLY A 85 15.46 4.29 -0.96
CA GLY A 85 15.26 4.57 -2.38
C GLY A 85 15.37 6.06 -2.67
N VAL A 86 15.70 6.40 -3.91
CA VAL A 86 15.81 7.79 -4.39
C VAL A 86 15.05 7.95 -5.70
N VAL A 87 14.25 9.02 -5.80
CA VAL A 87 13.65 9.50 -7.04
C VAL A 87 14.13 10.92 -7.28
N VAL A 88 14.65 11.18 -8.49
CA VAL A 88 15.07 12.52 -8.91
C VAL A 88 13.96 13.17 -9.71
N LEU A 89 13.46 14.30 -9.21
CA LEU A 89 12.44 15.11 -9.89
C LEU A 89 13.07 16.36 -10.49
N MET A 90 12.60 16.75 -11.68
CA MET A 90 13.09 17.93 -12.37
C MET A 90 11.99 18.53 -13.25
N LYS A 91 11.97 19.87 -13.38
CA LYS A 91 11.12 20.53 -14.38
C LYS A 91 11.49 20.02 -15.77
N ARG A 92 10.49 19.65 -16.58
CA ARG A 92 10.68 19.12 -17.95
C ARG A 92 11.62 19.97 -18.80
N SER A 93 11.47 21.30 -18.79
CA SER A 93 12.31 22.21 -19.57
C SER A 93 13.79 22.11 -19.18
N MET A 94 14.08 21.86 -17.90
CA MET A 94 15.44 21.68 -17.42
C MET A 94 15.98 20.29 -17.80
N ALA A 95 15.19 19.24 -17.64
CA ALA A 95 15.60 17.89 -18.07
C ALA A 95 15.99 17.88 -19.56
N LEU A 96 15.18 18.52 -20.42
CA LEU A 96 15.46 18.67 -21.86
C LEU A 96 16.73 19.48 -22.12
N LYS A 97 16.91 20.65 -21.48
CA LYS A 97 18.12 21.48 -21.65
C LYS A 97 19.40 20.77 -21.18
N LYS A 98 19.31 19.85 -20.22
CA LYS A 98 20.45 19.00 -19.78
C LYS A 98 20.58 17.68 -20.54
N GLY A 99 19.68 17.36 -21.47
CA GLY A 99 19.67 16.08 -22.19
C GLY A 99 19.43 14.86 -21.28
N LEU A 100 18.72 15.02 -20.16
CA LEU A 100 18.45 13.94 -19.22
C LEU A 100 17.25 13.10 -19.67
N PRO A 101 17.28 11.76 -19.46
CA PRO A 101 16.14 10.90 -19.76
C PRO A 101 14.97 11.19 -18.82
N ILE A 102 13.75 11.05 -19.34
CA ILE A 102 12.51 11.21 -18.57
C ILE A 102 11.83 9.84 -18.48
N LEU A 103 11.83 9.24 -17.29
CA LEU A 103 11.19 7.94 -17.06
C LEU A 103 9.66 8.04 -16.93
N GLY A 104 9.17 9.18 -16.44
CA GLY A 104 7.76 9.40 -16.21
C GLY A 104 7.46 10.86 -15.88
N VAL A 105 6.18 11.16 -15.72
CA VAL A 105 5.70 12.50 -15.39
C VAL A 105 4.78 12.39 -14.18
N PHE A 106 5.12 13.12 -13.12
CA PHE A 106 4.22 13.30 -11.98
C PHE A 106 3.01 14.13 -12.41
N ARG A 107 1.80 13.55 -12.33
CA ARG A 107 0.56 14.15 -12.85
C ARG A 107 -0.29 14.80 -11.78
N SER A 108 -0.60 14.06 -10.73
CA SER A 108 -1.43 14.52 -9.61
C SER A 108 -1.04 13.78 -8.33
N PHE A 109 -1.52 14.31 -7.21
CA PHE A 109 -1.40 13.69 -5.90
C PHE A 109 -2.61 14.07 -5.05
N ALA A 110 -3.04 13.14 -4.21
CA ALA A 110 -4.10 13.35 -3.23
C ALA A 110 -3.73 12.67 -1.92
N ALA A 111 -3.95 13.36 -0.81
CA ALA A 111 -3.91 12.82 0.54
C ALA A 111 -5.29 13.05 1.17
N VAL A 112 -5.88 12.00 1.74
CA VAL A 112 -7.24 12.03 2.27
C VAL A 112 -7.28 11.36 3.63
N GLY A 113 -8.04 11.93 4.55
CA GLY A 113 -8.26 11.35 5.88
C GLY A 113 -9.41 10.35 5.86
N VAL A 114 -9.22 9.23 6.56
CA VAL A 114 -10.25 8.22 6.83
C VAL A 114 -10.30 7.92 8.32
N ASP A 115 -11.26 7.10 8.74
CA ASP A 115 -11.36 6.65 10.13
C ASP A 115 -10.10 5.83 10.51
N PRO A 116 -9.33 6.22 11.55
CA PRO A 116 -8.11 5.53 11.96
C PRO A 116 -8.33 4.05 12.26
N ALA A 117 -9.51 3.68 12.79
CA ALA A 117 -9.82 2.29 13.13
C ALA A 117 -9.89 1.36 11.91
N ILE A 118 -10.02 1.91 10.69
CA ILE A 118 -10.06 1.19 9.42
C ILE A 118 -9.17 1.87 8.37
N MET A 119 -8.02 2.42 8.78
CA MET A 119 -7.13 3.21 7.92
C MET A 119 -6.77 2.56 6.57
N GLY A 120 -6.81 1.23 6.51
CA GLY A 120 -6.61 0.42 5.30
C GLY A 120 -7.48 0.80 4.11
N ILE A 121 -8.63 1.47 4.31
CA ILE A 121 -9.50 1.89 3.21
C ILE A 121 -9.01 3.13 2.44
N GLY A 122 -7.99 3.83 2.96
CA GLY A 122 -7.46 5.08 2.41
C GLY A 122 -7.24 5.07 0.88
N PRO A 123 -6.65 4.02 0.28
CA PRO A 123 -6.43 3.94 -1.16
C PRO A 123 -7.69 4.14 -2.01
N VAL A 124 -8.85 3.63 -1.58
CA VAL A 124 -10.11 3.78 -2.34
C VAL A 124 -10.43 5.25 -2.58
N VAL A 125 -10.38 6.04 -1.51
CA VAL A 125 -10.72 7.47 -1.57
C VAL A 125 -9.59 8.28 -2.24
N ALA A 126 -8.33 7.92 -1.95
CA ALA A 126 -7.16 8.60 -2.49
C ALA A 126 -7.02 8.42 -4.00
N ILE A 127 -7.20 7.21 -4.52
CA ILE A 127 -7.13 6.92 -5.97
C ILE A 127 -8.17 7.76 -6.70
N LEU A 128 -9.43 7.72 -6.26
CA LEU A 128 -10.52 8.47 -6.91
C LEU A 128 -10.22 9.97 -6.95
N ALA A 129 -9.70 10.54 -5.85
CA ALA A 129 -9.33 11.95 -5.78
C ALA A 129 -8.15 12.29 -6.71
N ALA A 130 -7.10 11.47 -6.72
CA ALA A 130 -5.91 11.70 -7.54
C ALA A 130 -6.20 11.56 -9.04
N VAL A 131 -6.93 10.51 -9.42
CA VAL A 131 -7.33 10.24 -10.81
C VAL A 131 -8.22 11.34 -11.36
N LYS A 132 -9.24 11.76 -10.59
CA LYS A 132 -10.09 12.90 -10.94
C LYS A 132 -9.29 14.21 -11.08
N SER A 133 -8.36 14.47 -10.15
CA SER A 133 -7.49 15.66 -10.20
C SER A 133 -6.57 15.67 -11.43
N ALA A 134 -6.20 14.49 -11.95
CA ALA A 134 -5.47 14.36 -13.21
C ALA A 134 -6.35 14.54 -14.47
N GLY A 135 -7.68 14.67 -14.32
CA GLY A 135 -8.62 14.69 -15.44
C GLY A 135 -8.79 13.33 -16.11
N LEU A 136 -8.64 12.24 -15.35
CA LEU A 136 -8.73 10.86 -15.82
C LEU A 136 -9.88 10.13 -15.12
N GLU A 137 -10.21 8.94 -15.63
CA GLU A 137 -11.07 7.96 -15.00
C GLU A 137 -10.29 6.71 -14.58
N ILE A 138 -10.87 5.87 -13.70
CA ILE A 138 -10.22 4.63 -13.24
C ILE A 138 -9.90 3.70 -14.42
N GLY A 139 -10.76 3.68 -15.44
CA GLY A 139 -10.59 2.87 -16.65
C GLY A 139 -9.38 3.27 -17.50
N ASP A 140 -8.88 4.51 -17.36
CA ASP A 140 -7.69 5.00 -18.07
C ASP A 140 -6.38 4.51 -17.45
N ILE A 141 -6.43 3.90 -16.26
CA ILE A 141 -5.24 3.48 -15.54
C ILE A 141 -4.82 2.07 -15.96
N ASP A 142 -3.57 1.96 -16.42
CA ASP A 142 -3.01 0.72 -16.95
C ASP A 142 -2.39 -0.17 -15.85
N LEU A 143 -1.85 0.47 -14.81
CA LEU A 143 -1.13 -0.20 -13.73
C LEU A 143 -1.39 0.47 -12.38
N PHE A 144 -1.49 -0.36 -11.35
CA PHE A 144 -1.62 0.06 -9.96
C PHE A 144 -0.53 -0.58 -9.13
N GLU A 145 0.26 0.26 -8.45
CA GLU A 145 1.09 -0.14 -7.30
C GLU A 145 0.34 0.23 -6.03
N LEU A 146 -0.44 -0.71 -5.50
CA LEU A 146 -1.19 -0.57 -4.26
C LEU A 146 -0.39 -1.21 -3.12
N ASN A 147 0.06 -0.42 -2.15
CA ASN A 147 0.83 -0.96 -1.04
C ASN A 147 0.04 -2.03 -0.27
N GLU A 148 0.65 -3.19 -0.09
CA GLU A 148 0.06 -4.34 0.58
C GLU A 148 0.46 -4.37 2.05
N ALA A 149 -0.01 -3.41 2.86
CA ALA A 149 0.28 -3.45 4.30
C ALA A 149 -0.25 -4.76 4.93
N PHE A 150 -1.48 -5.12 4.53
CA PHE A 150 -2.17 -6.37 4.84
C PHE A 150 -3.00 -6.82 3.64
N ALA A 151 -3.29 -8.11 3.52
CA ALA A 151 -4.12 -8.65 2.44
C ALA A 151 -5.59 -8.18 2.55
N SER A 152 -6.12 -8.01 3.77
CA SER A 152 -7.51 -7.58 4.00
C SER A 152 -7.84 -6.26 3.29
N GLN A 153 -7.03 -5.22 3.51
CA GLN A 153 -7.21 -3.90 2.92
C GLN A 153 -6.96 -3.93 1.43
N PHE A 154 -6.01 -4.76 0.99
CA PHE A 154 -5.66 -4.89 -0.42
C PHE A 154 -6.81 -5.49 -1.21
N VAL A 155 -7.38 -6.61 -0.74
CA VAL A 155 -8.57 -7.25 -1.32
C VAL A 155 -9.75 -6.29 -1.29
N TYR A 156 -10.01 -5.65 -0.15
CA TYR A 156 -11.08 -4.66 -0.03
C TYR A 156 -10.94 -3.54 -1.06
N CYS A 157 -9.76 -2.93 -1.20
CA CYS A 157 -9.56 -1.81 -2.13
C CYS A 157 -9.77 -2.23 -3.58
N CYS A 158 -9.27 -3.42 -3.96
CA CYS A 158 -9.44 -3.94 -5.31
C CYS A 158 -10.91 -4.23 -5.61
N ASN A 159 -11.62 -4.89 -4.70
CA ASN A 159 -13.04 -5.21 -4.87
C ASN A 159 -13.90 -3.94 -4.90
N LYS A 160 -13.61 -2.97 -4.01
CA LYS A 160 -14.39 -1.74 -3.90
C LYS A 160 -14.26 -0.85 -5.14
N LEU A 161 -13.09 -0.84 -5.78
CA LEU A 161 -12.81 -0.07 -6.98
C LEU A 161 -13.05 -0.87 -8.28
N GLY A 162 -13.33 -2.17 -8.19
CA GLY A 162 -13.46 -3.04 -9.36
C GLY A 162 -12.17 -3.16 -10.18
N LEU A 163 -11.01 -3.18 -9.50
CA LEU A 163 -9.71 -3.23 -10.18
C LEU A 163 -9.46 -4.60 -10.81
N ASP A 164 -9.01 -4.59 -12.06
CA ASP A 164 -8.49 -5.77 -12.73
C ASP A 164 -7.19 -6.22 -12.05
N ARG A 165 -7.22 -7.42 -11.48
CA ARG A 165 -6.11 -8.05 -10.75
C ARG A 165 -4.85 -8.17 -11.61
N SER A 166 -4.98 -8.31 -12.93
CA SER A 166 -3.85 -8.38 -13.86
C SER A 166 -3.09 -7.05 -14.05
N LYS A 167 -3.63 -5.95 -13.50
CA LYS A 167 -3.05 -4.61 -13.52
C LYS A 167 -2.51 -4.15 -12.16
N VAL A 168 -2.78 -4.88 -11.08
CA VAL A 168 -2.39 -4.48 -9.72
C VAL A 168 -1.18 -5.29 -9.26
N ASN A 169 -0.10 -4.61 -8.84
CA ASN A 169 1.10 -5.22 -8.27
C ASN A 169 1.66 -6.37 -9.09
N VAL A 170 1.74 -6.17 -10.42
CA VAL A 170 2.09 -7.22 -11.41
C VAL A 170 3.50 -7.79 -11.24
N ASN A 171 4.36 -7.10 -10.48
CA ASN A 171 5.72 -7.52 -10.15
C ASN A 171 5.88 -7.88 -8.66
N GLY A 172 4.77 -8.13 -7.96
CA GLY A 172 4.71 -8.38 -6.52
C GLY A 172 4.64 -7.09 -5.70
N GLY A 173 3.99 -7.16 -4.54
CA GLY A 173 3.84 -6.04 -3.61
C GLY A 173 4.54 -6.26 -2.27
N ALA A 174 4.09 -5.54 -1.25
CA ALA A 174 4.78 -5.43 0.04
C ALA A 174 4.66 -6.68 0.94
N ILE A 175 3.67 -7.56 0.71
CA ILE A 175 3.59 -8.86 1.41
C ILE A 175 4.81 -9.72 1.04
N PHE A 176 5.23 -9.66 -0.23
CA PHE A 176 6.36 -10.43 -0.72
C PHE A 176 7.70 -9.67 -0.65
N LEU A 177 7.73 -8.41 -1.08
CA LEU A 177 8.96 -7.60 -1.22
C LEU A 177 9.36 -6.87 0.07
N GLY A 178 8.50 -6.87 1.09
CA GLY A 178 8.69 -6.15 2.33
C GLY A 178 8.17 -4.70 2.31
N HIS A 179 8.02 -4.14 3.51
CA HIS A 179 7.46 -2.82 3.74
C HIS A 179 8.37 -1.90 4.58
N PRO A 180 9.43 -1.31 3.98
CA PRO A 180 10.20 -0.28 4.67
C PRO A 180 9.39 1.02 4.69
N LEU A 181 8.76 1.34 5.83
CA LEU A 181 7.73 2.38 5.98
C LEU A 181 8.02 3.67 5.21
N GLY A 182 9.18 4.29 5.45
CA GLY A 182 9.55 5.56 4.79
C GLY A 182 10.01 5.42 3.34
N ALA A 183 10.50 4.25 2.92
CA ALA A 183 11.04 4.03 1.58
C ALA A 183 10.02 3.42 0.60
N ILE A 184 8.87 2.95 1.09
CA ILE A 184 7.87 2.23 0.31
C ILE A 184 7.37 3.00 -0.90
N GLY A 185 7.11 4.31 -0.74
CA GLY A 185 6.59 5.14 -1.81
C GLY A 185 7.57 5.25 -2.97
N VAL A 186 8.86 5.40 -2.68
CA VAL A 186 9.91 5.43 -3.70
C VAL A 186 10.07 4.06 -4.38
N ARG A 187 10.00 2.98 -3.61
CA ARG A 187 10.02 1.61 -4.15
C ARG A 187 8.87 1.39 -5.14
N CYS A 188 7.63 1.72 -4.75
CA CYS A 188 6.46 1.60 -5.63
C CYS A 188 6.63 2.44 -6.91
N VAL A 189 7.10 3.69 -6.81
CA VAL A 189 7.35 4.53 -7.99
C VAL A 189 8.40 3.91 -8.91
N ALA A 190 9.49 3.37 -8.35
CA ALA A 190 10.53 2.72 -9.12
C ALA A 190 10.00 1.46 -9.84
N THR A 191 9.25 0.60 -9.14
CA THR A 191 8.64 -0.59 -9.74
C THR A 191 7.66 -0.22 -10.85
N LEU A 192 6.75 0.72 -10.57
CA LEU A 192 5.74 1.17 -11.54
C LEU A 192 6.38 1.69 -12.82
N LEU A 193 7.31 2.65 -12.72
CA LEU A 193 7.89 3.29 -13.90
C LEU A 193 8.73 2.33 -14.73
N ASN A 194 9.42 1.37 -14.10
CA ASN A 194 10.16 0.35 -14.84
C ASN A 194 9.22 -0.61 -15.59
N GLU A 195 8.11 -1.00 -14.97
CA GLU A 195 7.10 -1.84 -15.62
C GLU A 195 6.39 -1.11 -16.76
N MET A 196 6.00 0.15 -16.56
CA MET A 196 5.43 0.99 -17.62
C MET A 196 6.39 1.12 -18.79
N LYS A 197 7.69 1.37 -18.52
CA LYS A 197 8.73 1.41 -19.54
C LYS A 197 8.86 0.09 -20.30
N ARG A 198 8.77 -1.05 -19.60
CA ARG A 198 8.81 -2.40 -20.20
C ARG A 198 7.63 -2.65 -21.13
N ARG A 199 6.42 -2.19 -20.75
CA ARG A 199 5.20 -2.29 -21.57
C ARG A 199 5.15 -1.29 -22.73
N GLY A 200 5.98 -0.25 -22.70
CA GLY A 200 6.12 0.70 -23.80
C GLY A 200 4.94 1.66 -23.92
N ARG A 201 4.58 2.05 -25.15
CA ARG A 201 3.67 3.17 -25.43
C ARG A 201 2.21 2.88 -25.11
N ASP A 202 1.85 1.62 -24.96
CA ASP A 202 0.49 1.19 -24.64
C ASP A 202 0.16 1.37 -23.15
N CYS A 203 1.18 1.51 -22.31
CA CYS A 203 1.03 1.79 -20.88
C CYS A 203 1.34 3.27 -20.59
N LYS A 204 0.29 4.07 -20.43
CA LYS A 204 0.36 5.54 -20.35
C LYS A 204 0.18 6.06 -18.94
N PHE A 205 -0.70 5.45 -18.15
CA PHE A 205 -1.04 5.92 -16.82
C PHE A 205 -0.88 4.82 -15.77
N GLY A 206 -0.24 5.19 -14.68
CA GLY A 206 -0.07 4.32 -13.53
C GLY A 206 -0.35 5.08 -12.24
N VAL A 207 -0.82 4.35 -11.22
CA VAL A 207 -1.14 4.91 -9.91
C VAL A 207 -0.29 4.21 -8.85
N VAL A 208 0.36 4.99 -8.00
CA VAL A 208 0.94 4.51 -6.73
C VAL A 208 0.01 4.94 -5.61
N THR A 209 -0.34 4.04 -4.71
CA THR A 209 -1.20 4.34 -3.56
C THR A 209 -0.83 3.51 -2.33
N MET A 210 -1.20 4.01 -1.16
CA MET A 210 -0.98 3.33 0.12
C MET A 210 -1.98 3.81 1.17
N CYS A 211 -2.34 2.91 2.09
CA CYS A 211 -2.94 3.30 3.36
C CYS A 211 -1.87 3.93 4.28
N ILE A 212 -2.31 4.75 5.23
CA ILE A 212 -1.45 5.45 6.19
C ILE A 212 -2.09 5.29 7.57
N GLY A 213 -1.34 4.65 8.48
CA GLY A 213 -1.72 4.46 9.89
C GLY A 213 -1.35 5.63 10.77
#